data_AF-A0A5K1K6C4-F1
#
_entry.id   AF-A0A5K1K6C4-F1
#
_cell.length_a   1.000
_cell.length_b   1.000
_cell.length_c   1.000
_cell.angle_alpha   90.00
_cell.angle_beta   90.00
_cell.angle_gamma   90.00
#
_symmetry.space_group_name_H-M   'P 1'
#
loop_
_entity.id
_entity.type
_entity.pdbx_description
1 polymer ?
#
loop_
_entity_poly.entity_id
_entity_poly.type
_entity_poly.pdbx_seq_one_letter_code
_entity_poly.pdbx_strand_id
1 'polypeptide(L)'
;MELYAKTEKKMEEMQITSELTWIQVQFMKKAVDVVFKCRMTLKWTYAMAYYLELGNEKELFEDNQRDLERAVEELSELIEAPIDPETIMTLRQKVTDKTVYVQKRNEIMLEDTAKGYLDGRWSWNATVDGFD
;
A
#
# COMPACT_ATOMS: atom_id res chain seq x y z
N MET A 1 -2.03 -14.97 0.58
CA MET A 1 -2.47 -16.04 1.50
C MET A 1 -1.52 -16.18 2.68
N GLU A 2 -0.21 -16.28 2.46
CA GLU A 2 0.76 -16.46 3.55
C GLU A 2 0.76 -15.31 4.58
N LEU A 3 0.76 -14.04 4.13
CA LEU A 3 0.76 -12.88 5.04
C LEU A 3 -0.49 -12.80 5.92
N TYR A 4 -1.67 -13.14 5.37
CA TYR A 4 -2.92 -13.18 6.14
C TYR A 4 -2.86 -14.24 7.24
N ALA A 5 -2.46 -15.47 6.89
CA ALA A 5 -2.34 -16.56 7.87
C ALA A 5 -1.33 -16.23 8.98
N LYS A 6 -0.17 -15.64 8.62
CA LYS A 6 0.81 -15.15 9.60
C LYS A 6 0.24 -14.06 10.51
N THR A 7 -0.59 -13.18 9.97
CA THR A 7 -1.19 -12.06 10.73
C THR A 7 -2.25 -12.53 11.70
N GLU A 8 -3.12 -13.47 11.31
CA GLU A 8 -4.11 -14.06 12.24
C GLU A 8 -3.39 -14.75 13.41
N LYS A 9 -2.33 -15.52 13.15
CA LYS A 9 -1.49 -16.12 14.21
C LYS A 9 -0.85 -15.05 15.12
N LYS A 10 -0.32 -13.97 14.55
CA LYS A 10 0.21 -12.84 15.34
C LYS A 10 -0.86 -12.17 16.19
N MET A 11 -2.08 -12.03 15.68
CA MET A 11 -3.20 -11.45 16.43
C MET A 11 -3.63 -12.35 17.60
N GLU A 12 -3.58 -13.67 17.44
CA GLU A 12 -3.77 -14.63 18.54
C GLU A 12 -2.64 -14.52 19.57
N GLU A 13 -1.38 -14.49 19.13
CA GLU A 13 -0.20 -14.30 20.00
C GLU A 13 -0.29 -12.98 20.79
N MET A 14 -0.69 -11.87 20.16
CA MET A 14 -0.92 -10.60 20.84
C MET A 14 -1.99 -10.71 21.93
N GLN A 15 -3.11 -11.40 21.68
CA GLN A 15 -4.17 -11.56 22.69
C GLN A 15 -3.75 -12.46 23.86
N ILE A 16 -2.87 -13.43 23.63
CA ILE A 16 -2.40 -14.36 24.68
C ILE A 16 -1.29 -13.72 25.52
N THR A 17 -0.38 -12.97 24.88
CA THR A 17 0.84 -12.46 25.52
C THR A 17 0.71 -11.03 26.04
N SER A 18 -0.40 -10.35 25.74
CA SER A 18 -0.69 -9.00 26.21
C SER A 18 -2.14 -8.88 26.66
N GLU A 19 -2.50 -7.79 27.35
CA GLU A 19 -3.88 -7.52 27.80
C GLU A 19 -4.79 -6.97 26.68
N LEU A 20 -4.40 -7.11 25.41
CA LEU A 20 -5.18 -6.63 24.28
C LEU A 20 -6.37 -7.54 23.99
N THR A 21 -7.55 -6.95 23.93
CA THR A 21 -8.80 -7.59 23.51
C THR A 21 -8.82 -7.86 22.00
N TRP A 22 -9.72 -8.75 21.57
CA TRP A 22 -9.95 -9.06 20.15
C TRP A 22 -10.16 -7.82 19.27
N ILE A 23 -10.86 -6.79 19.77
CA ILE A 23 -11.08 -5.54 19.03
C ILE A 23 -9.80 -4.69 18.94
N GLN A 24 -8.95 -4.74 19.97
CA GLN A 24 -7.71 -3.97 20.01
C GLN A 24 -6.63 -4.52 19.09
N VAL A 25 -6.70 -5.79 18.66
CA VAL A 25 -5.75 -6.38 17.70
C VAL A 25 -6.17 -6.24 16.23
N GLN A 26 -7.41 -5.78 15.94
CA GLN A 26 -7.92 -5.63 14.56
C GLN A 26 -7.12 -4.65 13.69
N PHE A 27 -6.32 -3.77 14.30
CA PHE A 27 -5.45 -2.84 13.55
C PHE A 27 -4.47 -3.59 12.62
N MET A 28 -3.99 -4.78 13.04
CA MET A 28 -3.09 -5.61 12.24
C MET A 28 -3.77 -6.11 10.97
N LYS A 29 -5.00 -6.61 11.09
CA LYS A 29 -5.80 -7.06 9.95
C LYS A 29 -6.05 -5.92 8.97
N LYS A 30 -6.49 -4.77 9.48
CA LYS A 30 -6.71 -3.57 8.64
C LYS A 30 -5.44 -3.15 7.90
N ALA A 31 -4.28 -3.20 8.56
CA ALA A 31 -3.00 -2.87 7.94
C ALA A 31 -2.66 -3.83 6.79
N VAL A 32 -2.86 -5.13 6.98
CA VAL A 32 -2.64 -6.15 5.93
C VAL A 32 -3.59 -5.98 4.75
N ASP A 33 -4.87 -5.69 5.00
CA ASP A 33 -5.84 -5.42 3.94
C ASP A 33 -5.38 -4.24 3.05
N VAL A 34 -4.88 -3.18 3.70
CA VAL A 34 -4.33 -2.00 3.02
C VAL A 34 -3.07 -2.34 2.22
N VAL A 35 -2.11 -3.05 2.80
CA VAL A 35 -0.91 -3.50 2.08
C VAL A 35 -1.29 -4.32 0.86
N PHE A 36 -2.23 -5.26 0.99
CA PHE A 36 -2.68 -6.09 -0.12
C PHE A 36 -3.30 -5.25 -1.24
N LYS A 37 -4.20 -4.33 -0.90
CA LYS A 37 -4.82 -3.41 -1.87
C LYS A 37 -3.76 -2.57 -2.60
N CYS A 38 -2.81 -1.99 -1.86
CA CYS A 38 -1.80 -1.11 -2.45
C CYS A 38 -0.78 -1.88 -3.30
N ARG A 39 -0.42 -3.12 -2.92
CA ARG A 39 0.39 -4.02 -3.76
C ARG A 39 -0.33 -4.38 -5.06
N MET A 40 -1.65 -4.52 -5.04
CA MET A 40 -2.43 -4.70 -6.28
C MET A 40 -2.39 -3.45 -7.15
N THR A 41 -2.55 -2.25 -6.57
CA THR A 41 -2.37 -0.99 -7.31
C THR A 41 -0.98 -0.90 -7.92
N LEU A 42 0.09 -1.16 -7.16
CA LEU A 42 1.47 -1.10 -7.63
C LEU A 42 1.74 -2.02 -8.84
N LYS A 43 1.15 -3.23 -8.87
CA LYS A 43 1.25 -4.10 -10.05
C LYS A 43 0.75 -3.42 -11.33
N TRP A 44 -0.37 -2.70 -11.22
CA TRP A 44 -0.93 -1.95 -12.34
C TRP A 44 -0.14 -0.69 -12.66
N THR A 45 0.47 -0.04 -11.65
CA THR A 45 1.33 1.12 -11.92
C THR A 45 2.57 0.73 -12.74
N TYR A 46 3.17 -0.43 -12.49
CA TYR A 46 4.28 -0.92 -13.35
C TYR A 46 3.84 -1.19 -14.79
N ALA A 47 2.66 -1.80 -14.98
CA ALA A 47 2.13 -2.02 -16.33
C ALA A 47 1.86 -0.69 -17.06
N MET A 48 1.30 0.30 -16.37
CA MET A 48 1.09 1.63 -16.92
C MET A 48 2.41 2.35 -17.22
N ALA A 49 3.35 2.38 -16.27
CA ALA A 49 4.68 2.97 -16.45
C ALA A 49 5.41 2.37 -17.65
N TYR A 50 5.28 1.05 -17.90
CA TYR A 50 5.88 0.42 -19.07
C TYR A 50 5.39 1.03 -20.40
N TYR A 51 4.10 1.36 -20.51
CA TYR A 51 3.50 1.90 -21.73
C TYR A 51 3.47 3.42 -21.82
N LEU A 52 3.76 4.15 -20.73
CA LEU A 52 3.88 5.60 -20.80
C LEU A 52 5.11 6.01 -21.62
N GLU A 53 4.92 6.98 -22.52
CA GLU A 53 5.99 7.63 -23.27
C GLU A 53 6.94 8.39 -22.33
N LEU A 54 8.21 8.48 -22.70
CA LEU A 54 9.19 9.19 -21.88
C LEU A 54 8.88 10.70 -21.86
N GLY A 55 8.91 11.31 -20.68
CA GLY A 55 8.68 12.73 -20.50
C GLY A 55 8.29 13.09 -19.07
N ASN A 56 8.04 14.38 -18.84
CA ASN A 56 7.78 14.93 -17.50
C ASN A 56 6.60 14.23 -16.79
N GLU A 57 5.53 13.92 -17.53
CA GLU A 57 4.35 13.28 -16.95
C GLU A 57 4.62 11.86 -16.46
N LYS A 58 5.48 11.13 -17.18
CA LYS A 58 5.94 9.81 -16.73
C LYS A 58 6.83 9.93 -15.49
N GLU A 59 7.76 10.88 -15.45
CA GLU A 59 8.60 11.10 -14.27
C GLU A 59 7.77 11.40 -13.02
N LEU A 60 6.76 12.28 -13.14
CA LEU A 60 5.84 12.59 -12.05
C LEU A 60 5.03 11.36 -11.60
N PHE A 61 4.57 10.54 -12.55
CA PHE A 61 3.88 9.28 -12.26
C PHE A 61 4.79 8.30 -11.50
N GLU A 62 6.04 8.13 -11.96
CA GLU A 62 7.01 7.22 -11.35
C GLU A 62 7.45 7.68 -9.95
N ASP A 63 7.51 9.01 -9.72
CA ASP A 63 7.76 9.54 -8.38
C ASP A 63 6.60 9.25 -7.42
N ASN A 64 5.34 9.41 -7.87
CA ASN A 64 4.17 8.99 -7.08
C ASN A 64 4.16 7.49 -6.81
N GLN A 65 4.54 6.68 -7.81
CA GLN A 65 4.69 5.22 -7.66
C GLN A 65 5.75 4.88 -6.60
N ARG A 66 6.93 5.53 -6.65
CA ARG A 66 8.03 5.29 -5.71
C ARG A 66 7.64 5.67 -4.28
N ASP A 67 6.91 6.77 -4.12
CA ASP A 67 6.37 7.20 -2.83
C ASP A 67 5.38 6.19 -2.25
N LEU A 68 4.49 5.63 -3.09
CA LEU A 68 3.56 4.58 -2.68
C LEU A 68 4.29 3.28 -2.33
N GLU A 69 5.25 2.85 -3.16
CA GLU A 69 6.05 1.65 -2.93
C GLU A 69 6.79 1.71 -1.60
N ARG A 70 7.50 2.82 -1.33
CA ARG A 70 8.19 3.04 -0.05
C ARG A 70 7.22 2.97 1.13
N ALA A 71 6.06 3.63 1.02
CA ALA A 71 5.08 3.64 2.10
C ALA A 71 4.54 2.22 2.39
N VAL A 72 4.27 1.42 1.34
CA VAL A 72 3.79 0.04 1.47
C VAL A 72 4.82 -0.86 2.14
N GLU A 73 6.10 -0.72 1.78
CA GLU A 73 7.17 -1.54 2.37
C GLU A 73 7.42 -1.15 3.83
N GLU A 74 7.44 0.14 4.18
CA GLU A 74 7.55 0.59 5.59
C GLU A 74 6.40 0.03 6.46
N LEU A 75 5.17 -0.04 5.94
CA LEU A 75 4.05 -0.64 6.66
C LEU A 75 4.19 -2.16 6.75
N SER A 76 4.67 -2.82 5.69
CA SER A 76 4.89 -4.26 5.67
C SER A 76 5.94 -4.69 6.70
N GLU A 77 7.03 -3.94 6.82
CA GLU A 77 8.07 -4.16 7.84
C GLU A 77 7.49 -4.08 9.25
N LEU A 78 6.63 -3.10 9.55
CA LEU A 78 5.96 -2.98 10.85
C LEU A 78 5.03 -4.16 11.14
N ILE A 79 4.31 -4.66 10.13
CA ILE A 79 3.43 -5.84 10.27
C ILE A 79 4.27 -7.10 10.55
N GLU A 80 5.45 -7.20 9.93
CA GLU A 80 6.35 -8.34 10.07
C GLU A 80 7.22 -8.28 11.33
N ALA A 81 7.32 -7.13 11.99
CA ALA A 81 8.06 -6.94 13.24
C ALA A 81 7.65 -7.95 14.34
N PRO A 82 8.59 -8.39 15.20
CA PRO A 82 8.29 -9.26 16.33
C PRO A 82 7.28 -8.63 17.28
N ILE A 83 6.47 -9.47 17.93
CA ILE A 83 5.57 -9.03 18.98
C ILE A 83 6.36 -8.96 20.27
N ASP A 84 6.34 -7.79 20.90
CA ASP A 84 6.89 -7.56 22.23
C ASP A 84 5.81 -6.88 23.09
N PRO A 85 5.35 -7.52 24.19
CA PRO A 85 4.32 -6.98 25.07
C PRO A 85 4.67 -5.60 25.65
N GLU A 86 5.94 -5.27 25.86
CA GLU A 86 6.35 -3.98 26.42
C GLU A 86 6.18 -2.84 25.41
N THR A 87 6.29 -3.15 24.12
CA THR A 87 6.25 -2.14 23.03
C THR A 87 4.97 -2.22 22.18
N ILE A 88 4.03 -3.11 22.51
CA ILE A 88 2.84 -3.39 21.70
C ILE A 88 1.96 -2.16 21.46
N MET A 89 1.81 -1.28 22.44
CA MET A 89 1.03 -0.05 22.31
C MET A 89 1.68 0.92 21.32
N THR A 90 3.02 0.99 21.33
CA THR A 90 3.79 1.80 20.37
C THR A 90 3.72 1.21 18.97
N LEU A 91 3.80 -0.12 18.84
CA LEU A 91 3.63 -0.80 17.56
C LEU A 91 2.24 -0.50 16.98
N ARG A 92 1.19 -0.62 17.80
CA ARG A 92 -0.19 -0.32 17.41
C ARG A 92 -0.34 1.10 16.86
N GLN A 93 0.22 2.09 17.55
CA GLN A 93 0.19 3.47 17.10
C GLN A 93 0.88 3.62 15.73
N LYS A 94 2.12 3.13 15.60
CA LYS A 94 2.90 3.22 14.36
C LYS A 94 2.21 2.54 13.17
N VAL A 95 1.69 1.32 13.38
CA VAL A 95 0.97 0.58 12.33
C VAL A 95 -0.29 1.33 11.92
N THR A 96 -1.03 1.88 12.89
CA THR A 96 -2.27 2.65 12.59
C THR A 96 -1.96 3.90 11.78
N ASP A 97 -0.95 4.68 12.18
CA ASP A 97 -0.56 5.91 11.49
C ASP A 97 -0.04 5.62 10.07
N LYS A 98 0.82 4.61 9.92
CA LYS A 98 1.35 4.19 8.62
C LYS A 98 0.26 3.61 7.72
N THR A 99 -0.73 2.90 8.27
CA THR A 99 -1.89 2.42 7.51
C THR A 99 -2.64 3.58 6.86
N VAL A 100 -2.91 4.66 7.59
CA VAL A 100 -3.58 5.85 7.05
C VAL A 100 -2.72 6.52 5.97
N TYR A 101 -1.42 6.66 6.22
CA TYR A 101 -0.51 7.26 5.25
C TYR A 101 -0.43 6.47 3.93
N VAL A 102 -0.32 5.14 4.01
CA VAL A 102 -0.31 4.26 2.83
C VAL A 102 -1.62 4.36 2.05
N GLN A 103 -2.77 4.36 2.74
CA GLN A 103 -4.06 4.58 2.10
C GLN A 103 -4.08 5.91 1.33
N LYS A 104 -3.58 6.99 1.94
CA LYS A 104 -3.57 8.31 1.30
C LYS A 104 -2.66 8.36 0.07
N ARG A 105 -1.49 7.71 0.11
CA ARG A 105 -0.60 7.61 -1.06
C ARG A 105 -1.23 6.82 -2.19
N ASN A 106 -1.94 5.74 -1.86
CA ASN A 106 -2.66 4.95 -2.85
C ASN A 106 -3.82 5.75 -3.49
N GLU A 107 -4.54 6.56 -2.70
CA GLU A 107 -5.56 7.48 -3.22
C GLU A 107 -4.94 8.51 -4.17
N ILE A 108 -3.85 9.17 -3.78
CA ILE A 108 -3.16 10.15 -4.63
C ILE A 108 -2.74 9.52 -5.96
N MET A 109 -2.15 8.31 -5.92
CA MET A 109 -1.75 7.58 -7.11
C MET A 109 -2.94 7.36 -8.06
N LEU A 110 -4.06 6.86 -7.53
CA LEU A 110 -5.26 6.56 -8.33
C LEU A 110 -5.95 7.82 -8.84
N GLU A 111 -6.07 8.86 -8.01
CA GLU A 111 -6.72 10.13 -8.33
C GLU A 111 -5.94 10.89 -9.40
N ASP A 112 -4.62 11.02 -9.27
CA ASP A 112 -3.80 11.70 -10.28
C ASP A 112 -3.79 10.91 -11.60
N THR A 113 -3.70 9.57 -11.54
CA THR A 113 -3.80 8.72 -12.74
C THR A 113 -5.13 8.93 -13.46
N ALA A 114 -6.25 8.88 -12.73
CA ALA A 114 -7.59 9.05 -13.30
C ALA A 114 -7.79 10.47 -13.85
N LYS A 115 -7.32 11.49 -13.13
CA LYS A 115 -7.39 12.89 -13.58
C LYS A 115 -6.55 13.09 -14.84
N GLY A 116 -5.32 12.57 -14.88
CA GLY A 116 -4.46 12.65 -16.05
C GLY A 116 -5.10 11.98 -17.28
N TYR A 117 -5.89 10.92 -17.09
CA TYR A 117 -6.64 10.30 -18.18
C TYR A 117 -7.76 11.21 -18.69
N LEU A 118 -8.57 11.78 -17.79
CA LEU A 118 -9.64 12.72 -18.15
C LEU A 118 -9.12 14.00 -18.83
N ASP A 119 -7.95 14.46 -18.42
CA ASP A 119 -7.29 15.66 -18.95
C ASP A 119 -6.55 15.37 -20.29
N GLY A 120 -6.44 14.12 -20.73
CA GLY A 120 -5.65 13.74 -21.90
C GLY A 120 -4.13 13.92 -21.72
N ARG A 121 -3.65 13.84 -20.47
CA ARG A 121 -2.25 14.08 -20.08
C ARG A 121 -1.31 12.94 -20.48
N TRP A 122 -1.82 11.72 -20.60
CA TRP A 122 -1.01 10.53 -20.83
C TRP A 122 -0.74 10.30 -22.31
N SER A 123 0.54 10.23 -22.66
CA SER A 123 1.03 9.78 -23.96
C SER A 123 1.58 8.36 -23.85
N TRP A 124 1.32 7.52 -24.86
CA TRP A 124 1.66 6.11 -24.85
C TRP A 124 2.75 5.79 -25.88
N ASN A 125 3.67 4.90 -25.53
CA ASN A 125 4.77 4.47 -26.41
C ASN A 125 4.40 3.34 -27.38
N ALA A 126 3.15 2.89 -27.34
CA ALA A 126 2.62 1.83 -28.18
C ALA A 126 1.27 2.24 -28.76
N THR A 127 1.06 1.91 -30.03
CA THR A 127 -0.22 2.06 -30.72
C THR A 127 -0.98 0.74 -30.65
N VAL A 128 -2.28 0.80 -30.37
CA VAL A 128 -3.17 -0.36 -30.39
C VAL A 128 -4.18 -0.16 -31.51
N ASP A 129 -4.13 -1.03 -32.52
CA ASP A 129 -5.06 -0.98 -33.65
C ASP A 129 -6.51 -0.98 -33.18
N GLY A 130 -7.30 0.00 -33.63
CA GLY A 130 -8.72 0.14 -33.30
C GLY A 130 -9.02 0.92 -32.02
N PHE A 131 -8.01 1.48 -31.36
CA PHE A 131 -8.14 2.46 -30.28
C PHE A 131 -7.43 3.75 -30.71
N ASP A 132 -8.15 4.58 -31.45
CA ASP A 132 -7.77 5.97 -31.76
C ASP A 132 -8.29 6.94 -30.69
#